data_AF-X1S1F2-F1
#
_entry.id   AF-X1S1F2-F1
#
_cell.length_a   1.000
_cell.length_b   1.000
_cell.length_c   1.000
_cell.angle_alpha   90.00
_cell.angle_beta   90.00
_cell.angle_gamma   90.00
#
_symmetry.space_group_name_H-M   'P 1'
#
loop_
_entity.id
_entity.type
_entity.pdbx_description
1 polymer ?
#
loop_
_entity_poly.entity_id
_entity_poly.type
_entity_poly.pdbx_seq_one_letter_code
_entity_poly.pdbx_strand_id
1 'polypeptide(L)'
;MELHEQILSSFHVDFFEELGCLVCPGDDSESIDSADVPEAFGIIVVKNVTLVNVTDDCLLKFEPGETPKYLYARFSKLETCPPPAPTAPNDRVFKLTQDPELPCCWEYFSDEWYVSFEYLQDPDLSRLFIIHQITMQWYFFDAVDGHVDEGYVFHNDNTECFWDIGGIDGLGVITWTHQATELLEKINMERAQDLFMELHPLEDGKLVYKFCRLQDATNIAILFEP
;
A
#
# COMPACT_ATOMS: atom_id res chain seq x y z
N MET A 1 10.91 33.41 -7.22
CA MET A 1 12.02 32.54 -7.67
C MET A 1 12.96 32.13 -6.54
N GLU A 2 12.75 32.56 -5.28
CA GLU A 2 13.59 32.18 -4.12
C GLU A 2 12.93 31.18 -3.15
N LEU A 3 11.64 30.87 -3.30
CA LEU A 3 10.93 29.89 -2.44
C LEU A 3 11.06 28.43 -2.94
N HIS A 4 11.35 28.25 -4.24
CA HIS A 4 11.43 26.93 -4.88
C HIS A 4 12.74 26.20 -4.53
N GLU A 5 13.84 26.92 -4.32
CA GLU A 5 15.13 26.32 -3.94
C GLU A 5 15.21 25.98 -2.45
N GLN A 6 14.45 26.67 -1.57
CA GLN A 6 14.42 26.32 -0.14
C GLN A 6 13.68 25.02 0.14
N ILE A 7 12.63 24.70 -0.62
CA ILE A 7 11.86 23.45 -0.47
C ILE A 7 12.70 22.25 -0.93
N LEU A 8 13.48 22.41 -2.01
CA LEU A 8 14.37 21.36 -2.52
C LEU A 8 15.57 21.06 -1.59
N SER A 9 15.90 21.95 -0.65
CA SER A 9 16.98 21.73 0.32
C SER A 9 16.58 20.90 1.55
N SER A 10 15.28 20.74 1.78
CA SER A 10 14.74 20.03 2.95
C SER A 10 14.37 18.57 2.67
N PHE A 11 14.33 18.19 1.39
CA PHE A 11 14.04 16.83 0.93
C PHE A 11 15.20 16.38 0.04
N HIS A 12 15.83 15.24 0.34
CA HIS A 12 16.72 14.58 -0.62
C HIS A 12 15.86 14.07 -1.78
N VAL A 13 15.59 14.94 -2.76
CA VAL A 13 14.95 14.58 -4.02
C VAL A 13 16.05 14.07 -4.94
N ASP A 14 16.35 12.79 -4.84
CA ASP A 14 17.24 12.13 -5.79
C ASP A 14 16.44 11.85 -7.08
N PHE A 15 16.85 12.49 -8.18
CA PHE A 15 16.38 12.14 -9.51
C PHE A 15 16.98 10.79 -9.91
N PHE A 16 16.25 9.70 -9.63
CA PHE A 16 16.61 8.39 -10.14
C PHE A 16 16.22 8.28 -11.62
N GLU A 17 17.19 8.45 -12.53
CA GLU A 17 17.00 8.25 -13.97
C GLU A 17 16.74 6.77 -14.37
N GLU A 18 16.81 5.81 -13.44
CA GLU A 18 16.74 4.37 -13.76
C GLU A 18 15.41 3.67 -13.47
N LEU A 19 14.37 4.36 -13.00
CA LEU A 19 13.05 3.74 -12.74
C LEU A 19 12.05 4.06 -13.85
N GLY A 20 12.26 3.45 -15.02
CA GLY A 20 11.34 3.50 -16.15
C GLY A 20 9.90 3.24 -15.70
N CYS A 21 8.99 4.18 -15.99
CA CYS A 21 7.57 3.89 -15.92
C CYS A 21 7.28 2.84 -17.00
N LEU A 22 6.71 1.71 -16.58
CA LEU A 22 6.06 0.78 -17.50
C LEU A 22 4.98 1.57 -18.26
N VAL A 23 5.28 1.90 -19.51
CA VAL A 23 4.28 2.37 -20.47
C VAL A 23 3.24 1.26 -20.56
N CYS A 24 2.04 1.49 -20.04
CA CYS A 24 0.90 0.62 -20.31
C CYS A 24 0.77 0.50 -21.83
N PRO A 25 0.93 -0.68 -22.45
CA PRO A 25 0.81 -0.81 -23.89
C PRO A 25 -0.63 -0.47 -24.27
N GLY A 26 -0.79 0.59 -25.05
CA GLY A 26 -1.94 0.71 -25.92
C GLY A 26 -1.91 -0.45 -26.90
N ASP A 27 -3.09 -0.98 -27.21
CA ASP A 27 -3.33 -2.02 -28.23
C ASP A 27 -2.39 -1.84 -29.42
N ASP A 28 -1.34 -2.67 -29.49
CA ASP A 28 -0.74 -3.19 -30.72
C ASP A 28 0.28 -4.27 -30.35
N SER A 29 0.08 -5.44 -30.95
CA SER A 29 0.76 -6.70 -30.64
C SER A 29 2.20 -6.75 -31.14
N GLU A 30 3.19 -6.67 -30.26
CA GLU A 30 4.53 -7.22 -30.52
C GLU A 30 5.10 -7.89 -29.25
N SER A 31 5.56 -9.12 -29.42
CA SER A 31 6.14 -10.00 -28.40
C SER A 31 7.53 -9.52 -27.96
N ILE A 32 7.74 -9.33 -26.65
CA ILE A 32 9.05 -9.03 -26.06
C ILE A 32 9.62 -10.31 -25.43
N ASP A 33 10.86 -10.64 -25.79
CA ASP A 33 11.65 -11.79 -25.32
C ASP A 33 11.97 -11.72 -23.82
N SER A 34 11.94 -12.88 -23.17
CA SER A 34 11.83 -13.09 -21.73
C SER A 34 13.17 -13.13 -20.95
N ALA A 35 14.06 -12.14 -21.09
CA ALA A 35 15.39 -12.23 -20.45
C ALA A 35 15.83 -11.11 -19.51
N ASP A 36 15.23 -9.92 -19.49
CA ASP A 36 15.66 -8.83 -18.59
C ASP A 36 14.48 -7.95 -18.15
N VAL A 37 13.61 -8.49 -17.29
CA VAL A 37 12.49 -7.75 -16.69
C VAL A 37 12.84 -7.42 -15.24
N PRO A 38 13.12 -6.15 -14.87
CA PRO A 38 13.10 -5.74 -13.47
C PRO A 38 11.69 -5.95 -12.94
N GLU A 39 11.60 -6.56 -11.76
CA GLU A 39 10.40 -6.92 -11.00
C GLU A 39 9.20 -6.00 -11.27
N ALA A 40 8.09 -6.58 -11.70
CA ALA A 40 6.89 -5.87 -12.14
C ALA A 40 6.31 -4.99 -11.01
N PHE A 41 6.32 -3.68 -11.22
CA PHE A 41 5.94 -2.66 -10.24
C PHE A 41 4.40 -2.57 -10.07
N GLY A 42 3.92 -2.77 -8.83
CA GLY A 42 2.51 -2.64 -8.47
C GLY A 42 2.04 -1.19 -8.44
N ILE A 43 1.18 -0.81 -9.39
CA ILE A 43 0.61 0.53 -9.53
C ILE A 43 -0.60 0.69 -8.61
N ILE A 44 -0.57 1.62 -7.64
CA ILE A 44 -1.80 2.14 -7.02
C ILE A 44 -2.38 3.15 -8.01
N VAL A 45 -3.29 2.69 -8.88
CA VAL A 45 -4.01 3.60 -9.77
C VAL A 45 -4.93 4.46 -8.91
N VAL A 46 -4.49 5.68 -8.60
CA VAL A 46 -5.30 6.72 -7.95
C VAL A 46 -6.30 7.26 -8.97
N LYS A 47 -7.23 6.43 -9.43
CA LYS A 47 -8.36 6.87 -10.27
C LYS A 47 -9.41 7.49 -9.37
N ASN A 48 -9.53 8.82 -9.42
CA ASN A 48 -10.50 9.61 -8.67
C ASN A 48 -10.51 9.26 -7.17
N VAL A 49 -9.64 9.91 -6.39
CA VAL A 49 -9.85 10.07 -4.94
C VAL A 49 -11.16 10.82 -4.75
N THR A 50 -12.25 10.06 -4.76
CA THR A 50 -13.57 10.56 -4.43
C THR A 50 -13.54 10.71 -2.92
N LEU A 51 -13.81 11.93 -2.45
CA LEU A 51 -13.86 12.31 -1.03
C LEU A 51 -14.32 11.15 -0.14
N VAL A 52 -13.57 10.96 0.96
CA VAL A 52 -13.90 10.05 2.06
C VAL A 52 -15.39 10.18 2.36
N ASN A 53 -16.17 9.18 1.97
CA ASN A 53 -17.56 9.08 2.40
C ASN A 53 -17.50 8.72 3.88
N VAL A 54 -17.70 9.69 4.76
CA VAL A 54 -17.66 9.51 6.21
C VAL A 54 -18.64 8.41 6.61
N THR A 55 -18.15 7.41 7.33
CA THR A 55 -18.89 6.26 7.88
C THR A 55 -18.79 6.30 9.42
N ASP A 56 -19.15 5.23 10.14
CA ASP A 56 -19.13 5.23 11.61
C ASP A 56 -17.72 5.54 12.15
N ASP A 57 -17.64 6.30 13.24
CA ASP A 57 -16.36 6.84 13.72
C ASP A 57 -15.52 5.77 14.46
N CYS A 58 -14.31 5.51 13.96
CA CYS A 58 -13.27 4.81 14.71
C CYS A 58 -12.53 5.79 15.63
N LEU A 59 -13.10 6.03 16.81
CA LEU A 59 -12.56 6.96 17.81
C LEU A 59 -11.29 6.47 18.54
N LEU A 60 -10.79 5.28 18.19
CA LEU A 60 -9.51 4.79 18.70
C LEU A 60 -8.34 5.56 18.08
N LYS A 61 -8.43 5.88 16.78
CA LYS A 61 -7.35 6.54 16.04
C LYS A 61 -7.74 7.88 15.44
N PHE A 62 -8.97 8.03 14.98
CA PHE A 62 -9.40 9.18 14.19
C PHE A 62 -10.26 10.13 15.00
N GLU A 63 -10.14 11.43 14.69
CA GLU A 63 -11.08 12.42 15.19
C GLU A 63 -12.49 12.16 14.61
N PRO A 64 -13.56 12.62 15.28
CA PRO A 64 -14.92 12.44 14.80
C PRO A 64 -15.13 12.97 13.38
N GLY A 65 -15.65 12.14 12.50
CA GLY A 65 -15.89 12.44 11.09
C GLY A 65 -14.67 12.30 10.17
N GLU A 66 -13.50 11.93 10.70
CA GLU A 66 -12.27 11.77 9.91
C GLU A 66 -11.94 10.31 9.60
N THR A 67 -12.79 9.37 10.03
CA THR A 67 -12.57 7.94 9.80
C THR A 67 -12.68 7.61 8.31
N PRO A 68 -11.64 7.02 7.69
CA PRO A 68 -11.67 6.66 6.28
C PRO A 68 -12.61 5.47 6.04
N LYS A 69 -13.56 5.60 5.11
CA LYS A 69 -14.38 4.46 4.68
C LYS A 69 -13.59 3.35 3.98
N TYR A 70 -12.52 3.73 3.29
CA TYR A 70 -11.70 2.80 2.53
C TYR A 70 -10.24 2.92 2.94
N LEU A 71 -9.61 1.77 3.16
CA LEU A 71 -8.17 1.63 3.29
C LEU A 71 -7.63 0.81 2.11
N TYR A 72 -6.34 0.91 1.85
CA TYR A 72 -5.65 0.15 0.82
C TYR A 72 -4.50 -0.61 1.45
N ALA A 73 -4.60 -1.94 1.44
CA ALA A 73 -3.55 -2.83 1.88
C ALA A 73 -2.70 -3.30 0.70
N ARG A 74 -1.38 -3.31 0.86
CA ARG A 74 -0.44 -3.95 -0.07
C ARG A 74 0.48 -4.86 0.71
N PHE A 75 0.75 -6.03 0.15
CA PHE A 75 1.77 -6.95 0.64
C PHE A 75 2.90 -7.03 -0.36
N SER A 76 4.13 -7.16 0.12
CA SER A 76 5.32 -7.26 -0.72
C SER A 76 6.33 -8.20 -0.10
N LYS A 77 7.16 -8.84 -0.95
CA LYS A 77 8.21 -9.76 -0.53
C LYS A 77 7.72 -10.92 0.37
N LEU A 78 6.44 -11.28 0.30
CA LEU A 78 5.94 -12.50 0.91
C LEU A 78 6.60 -13.70 0.23
N GLU A 79 7.30 -14.54 0.98
CA GLU A 79 7.81 -15.81 0.51
C GLU A 79 6.68 -16.85 0.60
N THR A 80 6.31 -17.41 -0.56
CA THR A 80 5.26 -18.42 -0.62
C THR A 80 5.81 -19.76 -0.12
N CYS A 81 5.10 -20.37 0.83
CA CYS A 81 5.45 -21.70 1.30
C CYS A 81 5.37 -22.75 0.18
N PRO A 82 6.10 -23.87 0.29
CA PRO A 82 6.04 -24.92 -0.72
C PRO A 82 4.61 -25.44 -0.98
N PRO A 83 4.34 -26.03 -2.15
CA PRO A 83 3.04 -26.59 -2.47
C PRO A 83 2.50 -27.51 -1.36
N PRO A 84 1.19 -27.46 -1.06
CA PRO A 84 0.11 -27.01 -1.93
C PRO A 84 -0.30 -25.52 -1.78
N ALA A 85 0.48 -24.68 -1.09
CA ALA A 85 0.14 -23.27 -0.93
C ALA A 85 0.11 -22.53 -2.30
N PRO A 86 -0.98 -21.81 -2.62
CA PRO A 86 -1.03 -20.89 -3.76
C PRO A 86 0.02 -19.77 -3.67
N THR A 87 0.32 -19.13 -4.81
CA THR A 87 1.23 -17.98 -4.85
C THR A 87 0.71 -16.82 -3.98
N ALA A 88 1.58 -16.26 -3.14
CA ALA A 88 1.26 -15.08 -2.35
C ALA A 88 0.89 -13.88 -3.24
N PRO A 89 -0.06 -13.03 -2.83
CA PRO A 89 -0.56 -11.93 -3.65
C PRO A 89 0.34 -10.69 -3.52
N ASN A 90 1.65 -10.86 -3.72
CA ASN A 90 2.60 -9.77 -3.73
C ASN A 90 2.21 -8.70 -4.76
N ASP A 91 2.37 -7.44 -4.36
CA ASP A 91 2.18 -6.25 -5.20
C ASP A 91 0.76 -6.02 -5.70
N ARG A 92 -0.19 -6.83 -5.22
CA ARG A 92 -1.63 -6.59 -5.36
C ARG A 92 -2.09 -5.61 -4.29
N VAL A 93 -2.91 -4.65 -4.71
CA VAL A 93 -3.56 -3.69 -3.82
C VAL A 93 -4.96 -4.17 -3.49
N PHE A 94 -5.27 -4.28 -2.20
CA PHE A 94 -6.57 -4.65 -1.68
C PHE A 94 -7.30 -3.43 -1.14
N LYS A 95 -8.45 -3.10 -1.73
CA LYS A 95 -9.32 -2.04 -1.22
C LYS A 95 -10.17 -2.61 -0.08
N LEU A 96 -9.79 -2.30 1.15
CA LEU A 96 -10.54 -2.66 2.34
C LEU A 96 -11.70 -1.67 2.53
N THR A 97 -12.85 -2.17 2.98
CA THR A 97 -14.03 -1.36 3.30
C THR A 97 -14.31 -1.46 4.79
N GLN A 98 -14.63 -0.33 5.42
CA GLN A 98 -14.96 -0.31 6.83
C GLN A 98 -16.19 -1.18 7.12
N ASP A 99 -16.11 -1.96 8.18
CA ASP A 99 -17.23 -2.73 8.72
C ASP A 99 -18.22 -1.77 9.42
N PRO A 100 -19.52 -1.79 9.06
CA PRO A 100 -20.53 -0.94 9.70
C PRO A 100 -20.88 -1.35 11.14
N GLU A 101 -20.57 -2.58 11.56
CA GLU A 101 -20.78 -3.06 12.92
C GLU A 101 -19.53 -2.87 13.80
N LEU A 102 -18.35 -2.78 13.17
CA LEU A 102 -17.06 -2.61 13.81
C LEU A 102 -16.32 -1.41 13.20
N PRO A 103 -16.53 -0.18 13.70
CA PRO A 103 -16.00 1.04 13.08
C PRO A 103 -14.47 1.06 12.93
N CYS A 104 -13.74 0.37 13.80
CA CYS A 104 -12.28 0.28 13.74
C CYS A 104 -11.76 -0.94 12.96
N CYS A 105 -12.60 -1.58 12.16
CA CYS A 105 -12.28 -2.73 11.32
C CYS A 105 -12.50 -2.40 9.85
N TRP A 106 -11.55 -2.80 9.00
CA TRP A 106 -11.65 -2.70 7.56
C TRP A 106 -11.32 -4.02 6.91
N GLU A 107 -12.18 -4.46 6.00
CA GLU A 107 -12.10 -5.78 5.42
C GLU A 107 -12.17 -5.76 3.91
N TYR A 108 -11.45 -6.71 3.30
CA TYR A 108 -11.67 -7.14 1.93
C TYR A 108 -12.02 -8.61 1.96
N PHE A 109 -13.19 -8.96 1.42
CA PHE A 109 -13.69 -10.33 1.39
C PHE A 109 -13.98 -10.74 -0.06
N SER A 110 -13.33 -11.80 -0.51
CA SER A 110 -13.51 -12.42 -1.82
C SER A 110 -13.45 -13.95 -1.72
N ASP A 111 -13.79 -14.65 -2.80
CA ASP A 111 -13.73 -16.13 -2.84
C ASP A 111 -12.32 -16.69 -2.57
N GLU A 112 -11.27 -15.91 -2.87
CA GLU A 112 -9.88 -16.36 -2.80
C GLU A 112 -9.14 -15.79 -1.58
N TRP A 113 -9.30 -14.48 -1.34
CA TRP A 113 -8.56 -13.75 -0.31
C TRP A 113 -9.50 -13.07 0.67
N TYR A 114 -9.12 -13.13 1.95
CA TYR A 114 -9.66 -12.33 3.02
C TYR A 114 -8.54 -11.51 3.64
N VAL A 115 -8.71 -10.19 3.70
CA VAL A 115 -7.75 -9.25 4.29
C VAL A 115 -8.49 -8.43 5.33
N SER A 116 -7.91 -8.30 6.52
CA SER A 116 -8.44 -7.43 7.57
C SER A 116 -7.35 -6.55 8.14
N PHE A 117 -7.75 -5.32 8.44
CA PHE A 117 -6.99 -4.37 9.24
C PHE A 117 -7.87 -3.85 10.36
N GLU A 118 -7.36 -3.84 11.59
CA GLU A 118 -8.11 -3.47 12.78
C GLU A 118 -7.29 -2.64 13.76
N TYR A 119 -7.94 -1.67 14.39
CA TYR A 119 -7.51 -1.08 15.66
C TYR A 119 -8.31 -1.69 16.81
N LEU A 120 -7.62 -2.24 17.80
CA LEU A 120 -8.21 -2.83 19.01
C LEU A 120 -7.85 -1.98 20.24
N GLN A 121 -8.73 -1.98 21.24
CA GLN A 121 -8.55 -1.19 22.47
C GLN A 121 -8.00 -2.01 23.64
N ASP A 122 -8.32 -3.31 23.70
CA ASP A 122 -7.99 -4.19 24.83
C ASP A 122 -7.54 -5.59 24.33
N PRO A 123 -6.24 -5.82 24.11
CA PRO A 123 -5.14 -4.87 24.23
C PRO A 123 -5.14 -3.78 23.16
N ASP A 124 -4.47 -2.68 23.45
CA ASP A 124 -4.28 -1.56 22.52
C ASP A 124 -3.31 -1.96 21.41
N LEU A 125 -3.83 -2.35 20.25
CA LEU A 125 -3.02 -2.87 19.14
C LEU A 125 -3.58 -2.53 17.76
N SER A 126 -2.70 -2.55 16.77
CA SER A 126 -3.04 -2.57 15.34
C SER A 126 -2.74 -3.95 14.80
N ARG A 127 -3.67 -4.53 14.04
CA ARG A 127 -3.52 -5.86 13.47
C ARG A 127 -3.78 -5.84 11.98
N LEU A 128 -2.88 -6.49 11.23
CA LEU A 128 -3.03 -6.72 9.79
C LEU A 128 -2.85 -8.19 9.48
N PHE A 129 -3.74 -8.76 8.68
CA PHE A 129 -3.55 -10.12 8.17
C PHE A 129 -4.17 -10.36 6.80
N ILE A 130 -3.69 -11.40 6.14
CA ILE A 130 -4.30 -11.96 4.92
C ILE A 130 -4.37 -13.49 4.99
N ILE A 131 -5.53 -14.02 4.62
CA ILE A 131 -5.85 -15.45 4.58
C ILE A 131 -6.31 -15.82 3.17
N HIS A 132 -5.81 -16.94 2.67
CA HIS A 132 -6.36 -17.58 1.49
C HIS A 132 -7.57 -18.43 1.86
N GLN A 133 -8.77 -18.03 1.44
CA GLN A 133 -10.05 -18.59 1.89
C GLN A 133 -10.26 -20.05 1.48
N ILE A 134 -9.74 -20.45 0.32
CA ILE A 134 -9.97 -21.81 -0.18
C ILE A 134 -9.15 -22.83 0.60
N THR A 135 -7.90 -22.50 0.94
CA THR A 135 -7.00 -23.38 1.70
C THR A 135 -7.01 -23.10 3.20
N MET A 136 -7.64 -22.00 3.64
CA MET A 136 -7.64 -21.51 5.01
C MET A 136 -6.23 -21.31 5.59
N GLN A 137 -5.30 -20.86 4.73
CA GLN A 137 -3.91 -20.64 5.10
C GLN A 137 -3.62 -19.15 5.31
N TRP A 138 -2.84 -18.83 6.33
CA TRP A 138 -2.35 -17.49 6.62
C TRP A 138 -1.15 -17.17 5.75
N TYR A 139 -1.17 -16.00 5.10
CA TYR A 139 -0.08 -15.53 4.25
C TYR A 139 0.69 -14.37 4.88
N PHE A 140 0.03 -13.63 5.75
CA PHE A 140 0.60 -12.53 6.50
C PHE A 140 -0.16 -12.40 7.79
N PHE A 141 0.56 -12.18 8.89
CA PHE A 141 -0.01 -11.74 10.14
C PHE A 141 1.02 -10.84 10.83
N ASP A 142 0.57 -9.70 11.34
CA ASP A 142 1.34 -8.89 12.27
C ASP A 142 0.38 -8.18 13.21
N ALA A 143 0.78 -8.05 14.47
CA ALA A 143 0.07 -7.29 15.48
C ALA A 143 1.07 -6.48 16.31
N VAL A 144 0.93 -5.16 16.25
CA VAL A 144 1.84 -4.21 16.89
C VAL A 144 1.12 -3.39 17.95
N ASP A 145 1.84 -3.03 19.01
CA ASP A 145 1.30 -2.24 20.11
C ASP A 145 0.89 -0.82 19.65
N GLY A 146 -0.30 -0.39 20.06
CA GLY A 146 -0.88 0.92 19.76
C GLY A 146 -1.52 1.04 18.38
N HIS A 147 -2.02 2.24 18.06
CA HIS A 147 -2.68 2.55 16.77
C HIS A 147 -1.73 3.25 15.80
N VAL A 148 -1.27 2.50 14.79
CA VAL A 148 -0.28 2.95 13.81
C VAL A 148 -0.77 4.12 12.94
N ASP A 149 0.17 4.86 12.36
CA ASP A 149 -0.10 5.90 11.37
C ASP A 149 -0.17 5.32 9.94
N GLU A 150 -0.61 6.16 9.00
CA GLU A 150 -0.62 5.81 7.59
C GLU A 150 0.79 5.43 7.14
N GLY A 151 0.90 4.37 6.33
CA GLY A 151 2.19 3.96 5.78
C GLY A 151 3.07 3.18 6.75
N TYR A 152 2.62 2.88 7.98
CA TYR A 152 3.34 1.97 8.85
C TYR A 152 3.61 0.63 8.14
N VAL A 153 4.85 0.15 8.26
CA VAL A 153 5.31 -1.10 7.65
C VAL A 153 5.20 -2.22 8.68
N PHE A 154 4.22 -3.09 8.46
CA PHE A 154 4.06 -4.33 9.20
C PHE A 154 5.06 -5.37 8.69
N HIS A 155 5.55 -6.23 9.59
CA HIS A 155 6.45 -7.33 9.28
C HIS A 155 5.75 -8.65 9.59
N ASN A 156 5.79 -9.59 8.65
CA ASN A 156 5.12 -10.87 8.84
C ASN A 156 5.71 -11.64 10.03
N ASP A 157 4.87 -11.97 11.02
CA ASP A 157 5.24 -12.79 12.17
C ASP A 157 5.44 -14.26 11.81
N ASN A 158 4.93 -14.70 10.65
CA ASN A 158 5.13 -16.06 10.18
C ASN A 158 6.56 -16.22 9.66
N THR A 159 7.41 -16.89 10.43
CA THR A 159 8.82 -17.15 10.07
C THR A 159 9.07 -18.56 9.55
N GLU A 160 8.07 -19.45 9.60
CA GLU A 160 8.22 -20.84 9.17
C GLU A 160 6.94 -21.40 8.54
N CYS A 161 7.12 -22.27 7.54
CA CYS A 161 6.01 -22.90 6.86
C CYS A 161 5.40 -24.02 7.72
N PHE A 162 4.10 -23.91 7.95
CA PHE A 162 3.28 -24.88 8.68
C PHE A 162 2.02 -25.26 7.89
N TRP A 163 1.23 -26.20 8.40
CA TRP A 163 0.08 -26.73 7.68
C TRP A 163 -1.01 -25.68 7.42
N ASP A 164 -1.10 -24.65 8.27
CA ASP A 164 -1.99 -23.50 8.18
C ASP A 164 -1.29 -22.20 7.74
N ILE A 165 0.00 -22.25 7.40
CA ILE A 165 0.78 -21.09 6.93
C ILE A 165 1.14 -21.28 5.46
N GLY A 166 0.64 -20.38 4.61
CA GLY A 166 0.88 -20.35 3.16
C GLY A 166 1.93 -19.32 2.72
N GLY A 167 2.26 -18.36 3.58
CA GLY A 167 3.29 -17.35 3.33
C GLY A 167 4.08 -17.01 4.59
N ILE A 168 5.40 -16.86 4.42
CA ILE A 168 6.34 -16.44 5.46
C ILE A 168 7.08 -15.19 5.01
N ASP A 169 7.70 -14.49 5.95
CA ASP A 169 8.42 -13.23 5.71
C ASP A 169 7.57 -12.19 4.97
N GLY A 170 8.18 -11.06 4.61
CA GLY A 170 7.53 -10.01 3.84
C GLY A 170 6.92 -8.89 4.67
N LEU A 171 6.35 -7.93 3.95
CA LEU A 171 5.92 -6.64 4.48
C LEU A 171 4.46 -6.38 4.10
N GLY A 172 3.73 -5.77 5.02
CA GLY A 172 2.37 -5.27 4.82
C GLY A 172 2.32 -3.77 5.05
N VAL A 173 1.58 -3.02 4.22
CA VAL A 173 1.39 -1.57 4.41
C VAL A 173 -0.07 -1.22 4.22
N ILE A 174 -0.58 -0.36 5.10
CA ILE A 174 -1.93 0.22 5.01
C ILE A 174 -1.84 1.70 4.67
N THR A 175 -2.66 2.12 3.71
CA THR A 175 -2.79 3.53 3.32
C THR A 175 -4.23 3.97 3.20
N TRP A 176 -4.49 5.26 3.42
CA TRP A 176 -5.79 5.91 3.20
C TRP A 176 -5.66 7.24 2.45
N THR A 177 -4.52 7.44 1.78
CA THR A 177 -4.19 8.52 0.84
C THR A 177 -4.07 9.92 1.46
N HIS A 178 -4.08 10.03 2.79
CA HIS A 178 -3.92 11.32 3.46
C HIS A 178 -2.49 11.83 3.27
N GLN A 179 -1.49 11.02 3.63
CA GLN A 179 -0.07 11.32 3.45
C GLN A 179 0.30 11.59 1.98
N ALA A 180 -0.23 10.78 1.06
CA ALA A 180 -0.04 11.00 -0.38
C ALA A 180 -0.57 12.37 -0.84
N THR A 181 -1.71 12.79 -0.28
CA THR A 181 -2.28 14.11 -0.58
C THR A 181 -1.39 15.23 -0.05
N GLU A 182 -0.94 15.14 1.20
CA GLU A 182 -0.07 16.16 1.77
C GLU A 182 1.24 16.28 0.99
N LEU A 183 1.81 15.15 0.54
CA LEU A 183 3.01 15.14 -0.29
C LEU A 183 2.77 15.88 -1.60
N LEU A 184 1.66 15.60 -2.30
CA LEU A 184 1.28 16.29 -3.53
C LEU A 184 1.15 17.80 -3.33
N GLU A 185 0.51 18.23 -2.25
CA GLU A 185 0.38 19.66 -1.91
C GLU A 185 1.76 20.30 -1.66
N LYS A 186 2.66 19.61 -0.94
CA LYS A 186 4.01 20.10 -0.64
C LYS A 186 4.87 20.28 -1.88
N ILE A 187 4.72 19.41 -2.89
CA ILE A 187 5.44 19.52 -4.17
C ILE A 187 4.68 20.36 -5.21
N ASN A 188 3.61 21.05 -4.80
CA ASN A 188 2.79 21.89 -5.65
C ASN A 188 2.26 21.15 -6.90
N MET A 189 1.88 19.88 -6.73
CA MET A 189 1.20 19.09 -7.75
C MET A 189 -0.27 18.94 -7.41
N GLU A 190 -1.14 19.27 -8.36
CA GLU A 190 -2.57 19.05 -8.23
C GLU A 190 -2.92 17.56 -8.43
N ARG A 191 -3.95 17.12 -7.71
CA ARG A 191 -4.60 15.84 -8.00
C ARG A 191 -5.16 15.87 -9.42
N ALA A 192 -4.84 14.86 -10.22
CA ALA A 192 -5.30 14.78 -11.60
C ALA A 192 -5.77 13.36 -11.95
N GLN A 193 -6.63 13.21 -12.95
CA GLN A 193 -7.15 11.90 -13.38
C GLN A 193 -6.09 11.01 -14.02
N ASP A 194 -5.01 11.62 -14.47
CA ASP A 194 -3.86 11.01 -15.11
C ASP A 194 -2.64 10.95 -14.19
N LEU A 195 -2.82 11.20 -12.90
CA LEU A 195 -1.79 11.05 -11.87
C LEU A 195 -1.88 9.67 -11.22
N PHE A 196 -0.78 8.94 -11.29
CA PHE A 196 -0.61 7.61 -10.73
C PHE A 196 0.34 7.67 -9.55
N MET A 197 0.10 6.86 -8.54
CA MET A 197 0.96 6.75 -7.37
C MET A 197 1.43 5.31 -7.23
N GLU A 198 2.70 5.11 -6.94
CA GLU A 198 3.22 3.85 -6.46
C GLU A 198 3.82 4.07 -5.08
N LEU A 199 3.65 3.10 -4.19
CA LEU A 199 4.19 3.14 -2.85
C LEU A 199 5.05 1.91 -2.61
N HIS A 200 6.35 2.09 -2.44
CA HIS A 200 7.29 0.98 -2.25
C HIS A 200 7.83 0.99 -0.82
N PRO A 201 7.46 0.01 0.02
CA PRO A 201 8.10 -0.16 1.32
C PRO A 201 9.50 -0.74 1.17
N LEU A 202 10.44 -0.19 1.93
CA LEU A 202 11.81 -0.66 2.02
C LEU A 202 12.00 -1.54 3.27
N GLU A 203 13.07 -2.32 3.28
CA GLU A 203 13.37 -3.24 4.40
C GLU A 203 13.69 -2.52 5.71
N ASP A 204 14.14 -1.27 5.64
CA ASP A 204 14.39 -0.42 6.80
C ASP A 204 13.13 0.32 7.30
N GLY A 205 11.95 0.00 6.75
CA GLY A 205 10.67 0.59 7.12
C GLY A 205 10.38 1.93 6.45
N LYS A 206 11.31 2.46 5.63
CA LYS A 206 11.06 3.68 4.85
C LYS A 206 10.11 3.41 3.69
N LEU A 207 9.47 4.48 3.21
CA LEU A 207 8.53 4.41 2.09
C LEU A 207 9.04 5.24 0.92
N VAL A 208 8.90 4.73 -0.29
CA VAL A 208 9.13 5.51 -1.52
C VAL A 208 7.80 5.74 -2.21
N TYR A 209 7.38 7.00 -2.27
CA TYR A 209 6.21 7.44 -3.05
C TYR A 209 6.68 7.86 -4.43
N LYS A 210 6.20 7.20 -5.47
CA LYS A 210 6.44 7.57 -6.86
C LYS A 210 5.16 8.12 -7.48
N PHE A 211 5.18 9.36 -7.92
CA PHE A 211 4.07 10.01 -8.60
C PHE A 211 4.39 10.13 -10.09
N CYS A 212 3.52 9.58 -10.93
CA CYS A 212 3.65 9.63 -12.39
C CYS A 212 2.44 10.34 -13.01
N ARG A 213 2.65 11.45 -13.72
CA ARG A 213 1.61 12.13 -14.49
C ARG A 213 1.70 11.70 -15.96
N LEU A 214 0.63 11.11 -16.50
CA LEU A 214 0.66 10.59 -17.88
C LEU A 214 0.63 11.68 -18.94
N GLN A 215 0.02 12.84 -18.67
CA GLN A 215 -0.07 13.91 -19.67
C GLN A 215 1.30 14.40 -20.14
N ASP A 216 2.27 14.48 -19.25
CA ASP A 216 3.59 15.07 -19.51
C ASP A 216 4.75 14.12 -19.15
N ALA A 217 4.45 12.87 -18.77
CA ALA A 217 5.41 11.87 -18.31
C ALA A 217 6.27 12.34 -17.12
N THR A 218 5.80 13.31 -16.34
CA THR A 218 6.49 13.74 -15.12
C THR A 218 6.50 12.59 -14.11
N ASN A 219 7.68 12.27 -13.58
CA ASN A 219 7.90 11.19 -12.65
C ASN A 219 8.72 11.70 -11.45
N ILE A 220 8.12 11.68 -10.27
CA ILE A 220 8.72 12.18 -9.04
C ILE A 220 8.71 11.05 -8.03
N ALA A 221 9.90 10.60 -7.61
CA ALA A 221 10.06 9.69 -6.50
C ALA A 221 10.46 10.48 -5.24
N ILE A 222 9.79 10.19 -4.12
CA ILE A 222 10.04 10.82 -2.83
C ILE A 222 10.29 9.71 -1.82
N LEU A 223 11.49 9.69 -1.26
CA LEU A 223 11.77 8.91 -0.06
C LEU A 223 11.11 9.63 1.13
N PHE A 224 10.19 8.95 1.79
CA PHE A 224 9.52 9.42 2.98
C PHE A 224 10.13 8.75 4.21
N GLU A 225 10.60 9.59 5.12
CA GLU A 225 11.06 9.18 6.44
C GLU A 225 10.01 9.67 7.46
N PRO A 226 9.29 8.76 8.14
CA PRO A 226 8.29 9.11 9.13
C PRO A 226 8.85 9.86 10.34
#